data_AF-A0A1G8Y6T1-F1
#
_entry.id   AF-A0A1G8Y6T1-F1
#
_cell.length_a   1.000
_cell.length_b   1.000
_cell.length_c   1.000
_cell.angle_alpha   90.00
_cell.angle_beta   90.00
_cell.angle_gamma   90.00
#
_symmetry.space_group_name_H-M   'P 1'
#
loop_
_entity.id
_entity.type
_entity.pdbx_description
1 polymer ?
#
loop_
_entity_poly.entity_id
_entity_poly.type
_entity_poly.pdbx_seq_one_letter_code
_entity_poly.pdbx_strand_id
1 'polypeptide(L)' 'MDKTQILEDIVQKLNVVNRGIFKPDDYSDEKVSELNDIKEMLESRGQISAAEQSAVIEELSKMRKQ' A
#
# COMPACT_ATOMS: atom_id res chain seq x y z
N MET A 1 -3.92 12.51 -6.20
CA MET A 1 -4.76 11.29 -6.11
C MET A 1 -5.39 11.26 -4.73
N ASP A 2 -6.59 10.68 -4.59
CA ASP A 2 -7.17 10.46 -3.26
C ASP A 2 -6.48 9.28 -2.55
N LYS A 3 -6.40 9.32 -1.21
CA LYS A 3 -5.80 8.28 -0.35
C LYS A 3 -6.42 6.90 -0.61
N THR A 4 -7.73 6.87 -0.81
CA THR A 4 -8.48 5.66 -1.17
C THR A 4 -7.93 5.02 -2.43
N GLN A 5 -7.77 5.82 -3.49
CA GLN A 5 -7.27 5.35 -4.78
C GLN A 5 -5.82 4.84 -4.67
N ILE A 6 -4.97 5.52 -3.88
CA ILE A 6 -3.58 5.12 -3.67
C ILE A 6 -3.51 3.74 -3.02
N LEU A 7 -4.28 3.52 -1.95
CA LEU A 7 -4.32 2.23 -1.27
C LEU A 7 -4.89 1.15 -2.17
N GLU A 8 -5.97 1.42 -2.92
CA GLU A 8 -6.51 0.44 -3.87
C GLU A 8 -5.47 -0.01 -4.91
N ASP A 9 -4.72 0.94 -5.47
CA ASP A 9 -3.67 0.65 -6.47
C ASP A 9 -2.55 -0.21 -5.87
N ILE A 10 -2.08 0.13 -4.66
CA ILE A 10 -1.06 -0.65 -3.93
C ILE A 10 -1.55 -2.07 -3.69
N VAL A 11 -2.74 -2.22 -3.11
CA VAL A 11 -3.30 -3.51 -2.70
C VAL A 11 -3.58 -4.40 -3.91
N GLN A 12 -3.99 -3.80 -5.03
CA GLN A 12 -4.13 -4.48 -6.32
C GLN A 12 -2.78 -4.94 -6.87
N LYS A 13 -1.77 -4.06 -6.90
CA LYS A 13 -0.44 -4.37 -7.43
C LYS A 13 0.28 -5.46 -6.63
N LEU A 14 0.01 -5.53 -5.33
CA LEU A 14 0.52 -6.56 -4.42
C LEU A 14 -0.27 -7.88 -4.47
N ASN A 15 -1.36 -7.97 -5.23
CA ASN A 15 -2.25 -9.14 -5.29
C ASN A 15 -2.76 -9.61 -3.91
N VAL A 16 -3.05 -8.66 -3.01
CA VAL A 16 -3.56 -8.98 -1.67
C VAL A 16 -4.98 -9.55 -1.78
N VAL A 17 -5.16 -10.75 -1.23
CA VAL A 17 -6.47 -11.42 -1.22
C VAL A 17 -7.43 -10.75 -0.22
N ASN A 18 -6.95 -10.45 0.98
CA ASN A 18 -7.76 -9.82 2.02
C ASN A 18 -7.65 -8.29 1.99
N ARG A 19 -8.23 -7.66 0.96
CA ARG A 19 -8.15 -6.20 0.76
C ARG A 19 -8.75 -5.39 1.93
N GLY A 20 -9.70 -5.97 2.66
CA GLY A 20 -10.38 -5.32 3.79
C GLY A 20 -9.49 -4.99 4.99
N ILE A 21 -8.24 -5.48 5.00
CA ILE A 21 -7.24 -5.13 6.02
C ILE A 21 -6.66 -3.71 5.82
N PHE A 22 -6.71 -3.18 4.60
CA PHE A 22 -6.13 -1.90 4.22
C PHE A 22 -7.23 -0.87 3.98
N LYS A 23 -7.84 -0.38 5.06
CA LYS A 23 -8.90 0.64 4.98
C LYS A 23 -8.28 2.04 4.95
N PRO A 24 -8.72 2.95 4.07
CA PRO A 24 -8.20 4.32 4.02
C PRO A 24 -8.28 5.07 5.36
N ASP A 25 -9.33 4.81 6.15
CA ASP A 25 -9.53 5.44 7.45
C ASP A 25 -8.47 5.02 8.49
N ASP A 26 -7.84 3.86 8.31
CA ASP A 26 -6.74 3.38 9.15
C ASP A 26 -5.45 4.18 8.91
N TYR A 27 -5.40 5.06 7.91
CA TYR A 27 -4.22 5.86 7.55
C TYR A 27 -4.48 7.35 7.79
N SER A 28 -3.50 8.04 8.38
CA SER A 28 -3.54 9.50 8.54
C SER A 28 -3.36 10.18 7.17
N ASP A 29 -3.93 11.37 7.00
CA ASP A 29 -3.73 12.15 5.77
C ASP A 29 -2.27 12.59 5.59
N GLU A 30 -1.51 12.67 6.69
CA GLU A 30 -0.05 12.91 6.67
C GLU A 30 0.72 11.77 5.98
N LYS A 31 0.13 10.57 5.89
CA LYS A 31 0.74 9.40 5.24
C LYS A 31 0.50 9.34 3.74
N VAL A 32 -0.29 10.25 3.17
CA VAL A 32 -0.63 10.23 1.73
C VAL A 32 0.60 10.32 0.85
N SER A 33 1.59 11.15 1.19
CA SER A 33 2.84 11.25 0.43
C SER A 33 3.60 9.92 0.44
N GLU A 34 3.81 9.35 1.63
CA GLU A 34 4.55 8.10 1.82
C GLU A 34 3.85 6.90 1.15
N LEU A 35 2.50 6.86 1.19
CA LEU A 35 1.73 5.87 0.45
C LEU A 35 1.91 6.03 -1.06
N ASN A 36 1.93 7.27 -1.57
CA ASN A 36 2.15 7.51 -2.98
C ASN A 36 3.57 7.11 -3.42
N ASP A 37 4.59 7.33 -2.58
CA ASP A 37 5.96 6.88 -2.84
C ASP A 37 6.03 5.35 -2.96
N ILE A 38 5.32 4.61 -2.09
CA ILE A 38 5.20 3.15 -2.17
C ILE A 38 4.49 2.74 -3.48
N LYS A 39 3.39 3.41 -3.83
CA LYS A 39 2.67 3.15 -5.10
C LYS A 39 3.60 3.30 -6.30
N GLU A 40 4.31 4.42 -6.40
CA GLU A 40 5.21 4.70 -7.52
C GLU A 40 6.36 3.68 -7.59
N MET A 41 6.92 3.30 -6.43
CA MET A 41 7.90 2.21 -6.35
C MET A 41 7.32 0.90 -6.91
N LEU A 42 6.09 0.53 -6.55
CA LEU A 42 5.46 -0.69 -7.05
C LEU A 42 5.15 -0.63 -8.55
N GLU A 43 4.71 0.52 -9.06
CA GLU A 43 4.44 0.76 -10.48
C GLU A 43 5.70 0.65 -11.34
N SER A 44 6.85 1.10 -10.80
CA SER A 44 8.15 0.97 -11.46
C SER A 44 8.60 -0.49 -11.62
N ARG A 45 8.00 -1.43 -10.88
CA ARG A 45 8.36 -2.86 -10.89
C ARG A 45 7.55 -3.60 -11.94
N GLY A 46 8.25 -4.30 -12.84
CA GLY A 46 7.64 -5.21 -13.81
C GLY A 46 6.99 -6.44 -13.16
N GLN A 47 7.70 -7.07 -12.22
CA GLN A 47 7.20 -8.17 -11.40
C GLN A 47 7.58 -7.94 -9.94
N ILE A 48 6.71 -8.36 -9.03
CA ILE A 48 6.94 -8.29 -7.58
C ILE A 48 6.98 -9.73 -7.07
N SER A 49 8.08 -10.09 -6.43
CA SER A 49 8.23 -11.39 -5.77
C SER A 49 7.38 -11.48 -4.51
N ALA A 50 7.11 -12.71 -4.04
CA ALA A 50 6.35 -12.93 -2.80
C ALA A 50 7.05 -12.31 -1.56
N ALA A 51 8.38 -12.28 -1.55
CA ALA A 51 9.16 -11.66 -0.48
C ALA A 51 9.00 -10.13 -0.49
N GLU A 52 9.09 -9.49 -1.67
CA GLU A 52 8.83 -8.05 -1.81
C GLU A 52 7.39 -7.71 -1.43
N GLN A 53 6.41 -8.52 -1.84
CA GLN A 53 5.02 -8.33 -1.44
C GLN A 53 4.86 -8.34 0.08
N SER A 54 5.48 -9.32 0.74
CA SER A 54 5.41 -9.46 2.20
C SER A 54 6.06 -8.28 2.92
N ALA A 55 7.23 -7.81 2.45
CA ALA A 55 7.92 -6.67 3.02
C ALA A 55 7.09 -5.37 2.90
N VAL A 56 6.46 -5.15 1.75
CA VAL A 56 5.61 -3.96 1.56
C VAL A 56 4.34 -4.03 2.40
N ILE A 57 3.71 -5.21 2.51
CA ILE A 57 2.55 -5.44 3.39
C ILE A 57 2.90 -5.15 4.86
N GLU A 58 4.07 -5.58 5.31
CA GLU A 58 4.55 -5.31 6.66
C GLU A 58 4.72 -3.79 6.89
N GLU A 59 5.32 -3.08 5.94
CA GLU A 59 5.51 -1.64 6.03
C GLU A 59 4.19 -0.87 6.07
N LEU A 60 3.26 -1.22 5.16
CA LEU A 60 1.90 -0.67 5.15
C LEU A 60 1.17 -0.91 6.48
N SER A 61 1.44 -2.03 7.15
CA SER A 61 0.84 -2.35 8.45
C SER A 61 1.38 -1.45 9.57
N LYS A 62 2.67 -1.09 9.53
CA LYS A 62 3.31 -0.17 10.49
C LYS A 62 2.81 1.27 10.33
N MET A 63 2.41 1.65 9.12
CA MET A 63 1.91 2.99 8.80
C MET A 63 0.47 3.26 9.28
N ARG A 64 -0.26 2.23 9.71
CA ARG A 64 -1.63 2.39 10.23
C ARG A 64 -1.62 3.21 11.52
N LYS A 65 -2.66 4.01 11.71
CA LYS A 65 -2.98 4.65 12.99
C LYS A 65 -3.02 3.55 14.07
N GLN A 66 -2.17 3.70 15.09
CA GLN A 66 -2.19 2.86 16.29
C GLN A 66 -3.32 3.30 17.21
#